data_AF-A0A436BCY1-F1
#
_entry.id   AF-A0A436BCY1-F1
#
_cell.length_a   1.000
_cell.length_b   1.000
_cell.length_c   1.000
_cell.angle_alpha   90.00
_cell.angle_beta   90.00
_cell.angle_gamma   90.00
#
_symmetry.space_group_name_H-M   'P 1'
#
loop_
_entity.id
_entity.type
_entity.pdbx_description
1 polymer ?
#
loop_
_entity_poly.entity_id
_entity_poly.type
_entity_poly.pdbx_seq_one_letter_code
_entity_poly.pdbx_strand_id
1 'polypeptide(L)'
;ASDRFASVSFDTDGSVTGRLGARLQGETTINGMALQPYLKANIWHDFGGTSHVNFDTTDISTEGRSTSFEFGGGVIAKVTDKVSIFATGDYTTNLGGDKRRILEGNLGFSVKW
;
A
#
# COMPACT_ATOMS: atom_id res chain seq x y z
N ALA A 1 -26.40 8.62 -37.52
CA ALA A 1 -25.98 7.68 -36.47
C ALA A 1 -25.08 8.44 -35.51
N SER A 2 -25.45 8.56 -34.23
CA SER A 2 -24.67 9.28 -33.22
C SER A 2 -23.68 8.34 -32.54
N ASP A 3 -22.40 8.69 -32.52
CA ASP A 3 -21.45 8.07 -31.60
C ASP A 3 -21.02 9.13 -30.57
N ARG A 4 -21.30 8.85 -29.30
CA ARG A 4 -21.23 9.81 -28.20
C ARG A 4 -19.90 9.65 -27.48
N PHE A 5 -18.99 10.57 -27.80
CA PHE A 5 -17.92 11.11 -26.95
C PHE A 5 -17.97 10.64 -25.50
N ALA A 6 -17.16 9.64 -25.15
CA ALA A 6 -16.65 9.52 -23.79
C ALA A 6 -15.53 10.57 -23.63
N SER A 7 -15.91 11.81 -23.33
CA SER A 7 -14.95 12.80 -22.87
C SER A 7 -14.55 12.39 -21.45
N VAL A 8 -13.39 11.74 -21.32
CA VAL A 8 -12.79 11.50 -20.02
C VAL A 8 -12.05 12.78 -19.64
N SER A 9 -12.78 13.72 -19.03
CA SER A 9 -12.18 14.87 -18.37
C SER A 9 -11.73 14.42 -16.98
N PHE A 10 -10.41 14.23 -16.82
CA PHE A 10 -9.82 14.15 -15.50
C PHE A 10 -9.74 15.58 -14.96
N ASP A 11 -10.78 16.03 -14.25
CA ASP A 11 -10.56 17.11 -13.29
C ASP A 11 -9.49 16.63 -12.31
N THR A 12 -8.51 17.49 -12.04
CA THR A 12 -7.37 17.13 -11.19
C THR A 12 -7.86 17.12 -9.75
N ASP A 13 -8.59 16.07 -9.38
CA ASP A 13 -9.05 15.76 -8.03
C ASP A 13 -7.80 15.53 -7.17
N GLY A 14 -7.37 16.57 -6.48
CA GLY A 14 -6.31 16.47 -5.49
C GLY A 14 -6.79 15.66 -4.31
N SER A 15 -6.54 14.35 -4.32
CA SER A 15 -6.69 13.50 -3.13
C SER A 15 -5.47 13.70 -2.22
N VAL A 16 -5.75 13.94 -0.94
CA VAL A 16 -4.72 13.98 0.10
C VAL A 16 -4.86 12.71 0.92
N THR A 17 -3.82 11.88 0.89
CA THR A 17 -3.75 10.65 1.70
C THR A 17 -2.75 10.83 2.84
N GLY A 18 -3.19 10.64 4.08
CA GLY A 18 -2.33 10.55 5.26
C GLY A 18 -1.90 9.11 5.53
N ARG A 19 -0.67 8.93 6.03
CA ARG A 19 -0.16 7.64 6.51
C ARG A 19 0.40 7.80 7.92
N LEU A 20 -0.02 6.92 8.82
CA LEU A 20 0.61 6.72 10.12
C LEU A 20 1.07 5.27 10.24
N GLY A 21 2.33 5.04 10.59
CA GLY A 21 2.91 3.70 10.60
C GLY A 21 3.89 3.46 11.72
N ALA A 22 4.03 2.19 12.10
CA ALA A 22 5.02 1.68 13.02
C ALA A 22 5.78 0.51 12.38
N ARG A 23 7.07 0.41 12.68
CA ARG A 23 7.94 -0.67 12.24
C ARG A 23 8.77 -1.19 13.40
N LEU A 24 8.76 -2.50 13.61
CA LEU A 24 9.63 -3.20 14.54
C LEU A 24 10.66 -3.99 13.73
N GLN A 25 11.94 -3.87 14.08
CA GLN A 25 13.02 -4.60 13.44
C GLN A 25 13.87 -5.30 14.49
N GLY A 26 14.26 -6.54 14.20
CA GLY A 26 15.23 -7.30 14.97
C GLY A 26 16.51 -7.55 14.18
N GLU A 27 17.56 -7.95 14.88
CA GLU A 27 18.78 -8.47 14.30
C GLU A 27 19.12 -9.81 14.99
N THR A 28 19.43 -10.82 14.20
CA THR A 28 19.79 -12.15 14.69
C THR A 28 20.77 -12.82 13.73
N THR A 29 21.52 -13.80 14.21
CA THR A 29 22.46 -14.58 13.39
C THR A 29 22.05 -16.04 13.42
N ILE A 30 21.75 -16.62 12.26
CA ILE A 30 21.35 -18.03 12.12
C ILE A 30 22.38 -18.71 11.23
N ASN A 31 23.03 -19.77 11.72
CA ASN A 31 24.07 -20.51 10.97
C ASN A 31 25.18 -19.62 10.40
N GLY A 32 25.59 -18.57 11.13
CA GLY A 32 26.61 -17.61 10.69
C GLY A 32 26.12 -16.55 9.70
N MET A 33 24.86 -16.62 9.26
CA MET A 33 24.23 -15.62 8.40
C MET A 33 23.48 -14.58 9.23
N ALA A 34 23.79 -13.31 9.04
CA ALA A 34 23.09 -12.21 9.69
C ALA A 34 21.72 -11.99 9.03
N LEU A 35 20.67 -12.05 9.85
CA LEU A 35 19.28 -11.95 9.47
C LEU A 35 18.62 -10.78 10.20
N GLN A 36 17.86 -9.97 9.49
CA GLN A 36 17.14 -8.83 10.04
C GLN A 36 15.64 -8.97 9.73
N PRO A 37 14.89 -9.67 10.61
CA PRO A 37 13.43 -9.71 10.48
C PRO A 37 12.82 -8.35 10.85
N TYR A 38 11.72 -7.99 10.21
CA TYR A 38 10.95 -6.82 10.57
C TYR A 38 9.46 -7.05 10.38
N LEU A 39 8.67 -6.32 11.14
CA LEU A 39 7.22 -6.22 11.02
C LEU A 39 6.85 -4.75 10.86
N LYS A 40 5.83 -4.46 10.07
CA LYS A 40 5.28 -3.11 9.89
C LYS A 40 3.75 -3.15 9.97
N ALA A 41 3.19 -2.06 10.48
CA ALA A 41 1.76 -1.81 10.48
C ALA A 41 1.55 -0.34 10.12
N ASN A 42 0.62 -0.06 9.23
CA ASN A 42 0.36 1.26 8.70
C ASN A 42 -1.14 1.46 8.53
N ILE A 43 -1.60 2.65 8.89
CA ILE A 43 -2.95 3.12 8.65
C ILE A 43 -2.83 4.20 7.58
N TRP A 44 -3.60 4.02 6.52
CA TRP A 44 -3.80 4.99 5.46
C TRP A 44 -5.18 5.61 5.65
N HIS A 45 -5.25 6.93 5.55
CA HIS A 45 -6.52 7.66 5.55
C HIS A 45 -6.54 8.58 4.35
N ASP A 46 -7.45 8.32 3.42
CA ASP A 46 -7.74 9.26 2.35
C ASP A 46 -8.73 10.29 2.88
N PHE A 47 -8.32 11.56 2.85
CA PHE A 47 -9.14 12.65 3.39
C PHE A 47 -10.22 13.11 2.42
N GLY A 48 -10.17 12.68 1.15
CA GLY A 48 -11.12 13.07 0.11
C GLY A 48 -11.06 14.56 -0.24
N GLY A 49 -10.81 14.87 -1.51
CA GLY A 49 -11.20 16.15 -2.08
C GLY A 49 -12.72 16.20 -2.26
N THR A 50 -13.34 17.35 -2.06
CA THR A 50 -14.80 17.55 -2.15
C THR A 50 -15.31 17.28 -3.57
N SER A 51 -15.76 16.06 -3.86
CA SER A 51 -16.39 15.73 -5.13
C SER A 51 -17.87 15.37 -4.93
N HIS A 52 -18.73 16.35 -5.23
CA HIS A 52 -20.13 16.13 -5.52
C HIS A 52 -20.24 15.48 -6.91
N VAL A 53 -20.26 14.16 -6.96
CA VAL A 53 -20.54 13.43 -8.19
C VAL A 53 -22.06 13.30 -8.33
N ASN A 54 -22.67 14.21 -9.09
CA ASN A 54 -24.10 14.14 -9.41
C ASN A 54 -24.28 13.26 -10.66
N PHE A 55 -24.58 11.97 -10.46
CA PHE A 55 -25.08 11.11 -11.55
C PHE A 55 -26.60 10.92 -11.39
N ASP A 56 -27.28 11.48 -12.38
CA ASP A 56 -28.72 11.63 -12.58
C ASP A 56 -29.50 10.29 -12.57
N THR A 57 -29.65 9.68 -11.39
CA THR A 57 -30.61 8.63 -10.94
C THR A 57 -30.04 7.37 -10.27
N THR A 58 -28.75 7.29 -9.93
CA THR A 58 -28.27 6.28 -8.96
C THR A 58 -27.15 6.85 -8.12
N ASP A 59 -27.50 7.15 -6.88
CA ASP A 59 -26.63 7.77 -5.88
C ASP A 59 -25.63 6.72 -5.37
N ILE A 60 -24.49 6.57 -6.06
CA ILE A 60 -23.32 5.91 -5.48
C ILE A 60 -22.49 7.02 -4.84
N SER A 61 -22.98 7.49 -3.70
CA SER A 61 -22.24 8.28 -2.73
C SER A 61 -21.07 7.44 -2.22
N THR A 62 -19.98 7.36 -2.99
CA THR A 62 -18.71 6.85 -2.46
C THR A 62 -18.10 8.02 -1.72
N GLU A 63 -18.50 8.20 -0.46
CA GLU A 63 -17.86 9.16 0.44
C GLU A 63 -16.35 8.97 0.30
N GLY A 64 -15.65 9.97 -0.26
CA GLY A 64 -14.22 9.94 -0.62
C GLY A 64 -13.26 9.82 0.57
N ARG A 65 -13.76 9.31 1.70
CA ARG A 65 -13.04 9.07 2.94
C ARG A 65 -12.86 7.58 3.12
N SER A 66 -11.76 7.06 2.59
CA SER A 66 -11.39 5.65 2.78
C SER A 66 -10.31 5.53 3.85
N THR A 67 -10.51 4.61 4.80
CA THR A 67 -9.45 4.22 5.72
C THR A 67 -9.01 2.81 5.37
N SER A 68 -7.71 2.63 5.18
CA SER A 68 -7.11 1.33 4.88
C SER A 68 -6.07 0.98 5.94
N PHE A 69 -5.99 -0.30 6.28
CA PHE A 69 -4.98 -0.84 7.17
C PHE A 69 -4.08 -1.78 6.40
N GLU A 70 -2.78 -1.51 6.44
CA GLU A 70 -1.71 -2.34 5.89
C GLU A 70 -0.93 -2.93 7.05
N PHE A 71 -0.76 -4.24 7.08
CA PHE A 71 0.21 -4.87 7.95
C PHE A 71 1.06 -5.83 7.14
N GLY A 72 2.29 -6.00 7.54
CA GLY A 72 3.21 -6.84 6.81
C GLY A 72 4.50 -7.07 7.55
N GLY A 73 5.39 -7.78 6.90
CA GLY A 73 6.66 -8.14 7.47
C GLY A 73 7.62 -8.60 6.40
N GLY A 74 8.88 -8.66 6.77
CA GLY A 74 9.90 -9.16 5.88
C GLY A 74 11.14 -9.58 6.62
N VAL A 75 12.04 -10.14 5.87
CA VAL A 75 13.32 -10.61 6.36
C VAL A 75 14.40 -10.18 5.38
N ILE A 76 15.51 -9.67 5.91
CA ILE A 76 16.70 -9.33 5.14
C ILE A 76 17.79 -10.31 5.56
N ALA A 77 18.33 -11.07 4.63
CA ALA A 77 19.45 -11.98 4.83
C ALA A 77 20.71 -11.38 4.21
N LYS A 78 21.75 -11.15 5.03
CA LYS A 78 23.08 -10.78 4.55
C LYS A 78 23.79 -12.06 4.13
N VAL A 79 23.73 -12.39 2.85
CA VAL A 79 24.36 -13.59 2.27
C VAL A 79 25.88 -13.44 2.24
N THR A 80 26.37 -12.23 2.00
CA THR A 80 27.80 -11.89 1.99
C THR A 80 27.94 -10.42 2.40
N ASP A 81 29.15 -9.95 2.74
CA ASP A 81 29.42 -8.54 3.07
C ASP A 81 28.97 -7.55 1.99
N LYS A 82 28.83 -8.04 0.75
CA LYS A 82 28.40 -7.25 -0.41
C LYS A 82 26.98 -7.55 -0.87
N VAL A 83 26.39 -8.68 -0.48
CA VAL A 83 25.11 -9.16 -1.05
C VAL A 83 24.10 -9.38 0.06
N SER A 84 22.96 -8.71 -0.06
CA SER A 84 21.81 -8.89 0.83
C SER A 84 20.58 -9.26 0.01
N ILE A 85 19.80 -10.22 0.50
CA ILE A 85 18.51 -10.63 -0.08
C ILE A 85 17.41 -10.18 0.87
N PHE A 86 16.29 -9.71 0.34
CA PHE A 86 15.14 -9.35 1.14
C PHE A 86 13.87 -9.97 0.56
N ALA A 87 13.00 -10.39 1.47
CA ALA A 87 11.67 -10.91 1.16
C ALA A 87 10.66 -10.23 2.07
N THR A 88 9.55 -9.77 1.50
CA THR A 88 8.52 -9.02 2.22
C THR A 88 7.14 -9.48 1.78
N GLY A 89 6.19 -9.50 2.71
CA GLY A 89 4.80 -9.81 2.48
C GLY A 89 3.93 -8.77 3.19
N ASP A 90 3.01 -8.20 2.45
CA ASP A 90 2.14 -7.12 2.90
C ASP A 90 0.68 -7.48 2.63
N TYR A 91 -0.18 -7.17 3.60
CA TYR A 91 -1.61 -7.37 3.49
C TYR A 91 -2.32 -6.05 3.80
N THR A 92 -3.15 -5.61 2.86
CA THR A 92 -3.91 -4.37 2.96
C THR A 92 -5.41 -4.68 2.92
N THR A 93 -6.15 -4.12 3.86
CA THR A 93 -7.61 -4.20 3.94
C THR A 93 -8.22 -2.83 4.12
N ASN A 94 -9.31 -2.55 3.43
CA ASN A 94 -10.12 -1.36 3.71
C ASN A 94 -10.95 -1.57 4.99
N LEU A 95 -10.94 -0.57 5.86
CA LEU A 95 -11.74 -0.50 7.09
C LEU A 95 -13.05 0.29 6.88
N GLY A 96 -13.16 1.08 5.80
CA GLY A 96 -14.38 1.75 5.36
C GLY A 96 -14.59 1.61 3.84
N GLY A 97 -15.84 1.44 3.41
CA GLY A 97 -16.21 1.22 2.00
C GLY A 97 -16.14 -0.23 1.53
N ASP A 98 -16.15 -0.44 0.20
CA ASP A 98 -16.14 -1.75 -0.44
C ASP A 98 -14.93 -2.59 -0.01
N LYS A 99 -15.20 -3.86 0.34
CA LYS A 99 -14.23 -4.81 0.89
C LYS A 99 -13.16 -5.20 -0.14
N ARG A 100 -12.13 -4.36 -0.31
CA ARG A 100 -10.93 -4.69 -1.07
C ARG A 100 -9.86 -5.27 -0.15
N ARG A 101 -9.37 -6.45 -0.49
CA ARG A 101 -8.24 -7.14 0.16
C ARG A 101 -7.13 -7.27 -0.85
N ILE A 102 -5.95 -6.77 -0.52
CA ILE A 102 -4.78 -6.83 -1.39
C ILE A 102 -3.70 -7.60 -0.63
N LEU A 103 -3.14 -8.62 -1.28
CA LEU A 103 -1.99 -9.35 -0.80
C LEU A 103 -0.84 -9.06 -1.76
N GLU A 104 0.27 -8.55 -1.22
CA GLU A 104 1.48 -8.21 -1.98
C GLU A 104 2.66 -8.98 -1.43
N GLY A 105 3.51 -9.49 -2.33
CA GLY A 105 4.75 -10.15 -2.00
C GLY A 105 5.88 -9.54 -2.82
N ASN A 106 6.97 -9.15 -2.15
CA ASN A 106 8.14 -8.59 -2.82
C ASN A 106 9.38 -9.41 -2.46
N LEU A 107 10.18 -9.71 -3.49
CA LEU A 107 11.45 -10.41 -3.36
C LEU A 107 12.50 -9.58 -4.10
N GLY A 108 13.64 -9.35 -3.48
CA GLY A 108 14.72 -8.59 -4.10
C GLY A 108 16.08 -8.87 -3.48
N PHE A 109 17.10 -8.33 -4.12
CA PHE A 109 18.47 -8.41 -3.65
C PHE A 109 19.16 -7.06 -3.85
N SER A 110 20.16 -6.78 -3.02
CA SER A 110 20.96 -5.57 -3.05
C SER A 110 22.44 -5.97 -3.05
N VAL A 111 23.21 -5.35 -3.93
CA VAL A 111 24.66 -5.54 -4.04
C VAL A 111 25.34 -4.21 -3.75
N LYS A 112 26.26 -4.18 -2.79
CA LYS A 112 27.13 -3.04 -2.50
C LYS A 112 28.48 -3.25 -3.21
N TRP A 113 28.86 -2.33 -4.08
CA TRP A 113 30.14 -2.32 -4.79
C TRP A 113 31.11 -1.32 -4.17
#